data_AF-A0A5A9YX26-F1
#
_entry.id   AF-A0A5A9YX26-F1
#
_cell.length_a   1.000
_cell.length_b   1.000
_cell.length_c   1.000
_cell.angle_alpha   90.00
_cell.angle_beta   90.00
_cell.angle_gamma   90.00
#
_symmetry.space_group_name_H-M   'P 1'
#
loop_
_entity.id
_entity.type
_entity.pdbx_description
1 polymer ?
#
loop_
_entity_poly.entity_id
_entity_poly.type
_entity_poly.pdbx_seq_one_letter_code
_entity_poly.pdbx_strand_id
1 'polypeptide(L)'
;MAIPRIGQEVIVDYLDGDCDQPIVTGRTYRATNRPPYALPDHKILSTIKSKEYKGSRANELRIDDTTAQISAALMSDHGASALHLGYLTHPRPEGGKPRGEGFELRTDEHGAVRAAKGLLLSTEEQLRAGAGHLDRGVVVQVLEAALELAPGAGHLDRGVVVQVLEAALELARELGDYAGEHQGVGHDAAPQQTLQEAVRDL
;
A
#
# COMPACT_ATOMS: atom_id res chain seq x y z
N MET A 1 -8.16 6.80 -22.05
CA MET A 1 -8.10 6.55 -23.51
C MET A 1 -7.01 5.54 -23.80
N ALA A 2 -7.30 4.43 -24.50
CA ALA A 2 -6.33 3.37 -24.80
C ALA A 2 -6.24 3.14 -26.31
N ILE A 3 -5.26 3.78 -26.96
CA ILE A 3 -5.08 3.71 -28.42
C ILE A 3 -4.60 2.30 -28.82
N PRO A 4 -5.22 1.65 -29.82
CA PRO A 4 -4.72 0.39 -30.38
C PRO A 4 -3.27 0.53 -30.86
N ARG A 5 -2.43 -0.47 -30.57
CA ARG A 5 -1.02 -0.50 -31.01
C ARG A 5 -0.86 -1.33 -32.27
N ILE A 6 0.21 -1.04 -33.02
CA ILE A 6 0.61 -1.85 -34.18
C ILE A 6 0.67 -3.33 -33.78
N GLY A 7 0.00 -4.18 -34.57
CA GLY A 7 -0.13 -5.62 -34.34
C GLY A 7 -1.32 -6.04 -33.48
N GLN A 8 -2.08 -5.11 -32.90
CA GLN A 8 -3.31 -5.44 -32.19
C GLN A 8 -4.51 -5.50 -33.14
N GLU A 9 -5.37 -6.48 -32.88
CA GLU A 9 -6.62 -6.62 -33.61
C GLU A 9 -7.68 -5.68 -33.09
N VAL A 10 -8.42 -5.12 -34.03
CA VAL A 10 -9.48 -4.15 -33.80
C VAL A 10 -10.76 -4.61 -34.46
N ILE A 11 -11.88 -4.22 -33.86
CA ILE A 11 -13.20 -4.32 -34.47
C ILE A 11 -13.41 -3.02 -35.23
N VAL A 12 -13.63 -3.14 -36.55
CA VAL A 12 -13.96 -2.02 -37.43
C VAL A 12 -15.45 -2.07 -37.72
N ASP A 13 -16.12 -0.95 -37.48
CA ASP A 13 -17.48 -0.68 -37.89
C ASP A 13 -17.48 0.46 -38.92
N TYR A 14 -18.63 0.78 -39.50
CA TYR A 14 -18.75 1.75 -40.58
C TYR A 14 -19.87 2.75 -40.29
N LEU A 15 -19.58 4.04 -40.40
CA LEU A 15 -20.58 5.09 -40.14
C LEU A 15 -21.74 4.95 -41.12
N ASP A 16 -22.97 4.83 -40.60
CA ASP A 16 -24.19 4.59 -41.39
C ASP A 16 -24.10 3.40 -42.37
N GLY A 17 -23.20 2.45 -42.13
CA GLY A 17 -22.92 1.34 -43.03
C GLY A 17 -22.11 1.71 -44.28
N ASP A 18 -21.58 2.93 -44.37
CA ASP A 18 -20.73 3.39 -45.46
C ASP A 18 -19.31 2.80 -45.34
N CYS A 19 -18.96 1.87 -46.24
CA CYS A 19 -17.67 1.20 -46.23
C CYS A 19 -16.48 2.14 -46.40
N ASP A 20 -16.70 3.35 -46.93
CA ASP A 20 -15.66 4.37 -47.10
C ASP A 20 -15.41 5.19 -45.83
N GLN A 21 -16.20 4.97 -44.77
CA GLN A 21 -16.09 5.66 -43.48
C GLN A 21 -15.90 4.69 -42.30
N PRO A 22 -14.75 4.00 -42.22
CA PRO A 22 -14.49 3.05 -41.14
C PRO A 22 -14.22 3.75 -39.81
N ILE A 23 -14.71 3.15 -38.73
CA ILE A 23 -14.45 3.53 -37.33
C ILE A 23 -14.00 2.32 -36.50
N VAL A 24 -13.04 2.53 -35.61
CA VAL A 24 -12.61 1.49 -34.68
C VAL A 24 -13.49 1.52 -33.43
N THR A 25 -14.23 0.45 -33.16
CA THR A 25 -15.19 0.37 -32.04
C THR A 25 -14.71 -0.52 -30.89
N GLY A 26 -13.71 -1.37 -31.14
CA GLY A 26 -13.21 -2.30 -30.12
C GLY A 26 -11.87 -2.90 -30.44
N ARG A 27 -11.36 -3.68 -29.48
CA ARG A 27 -10.13 -4.48 -29.59
C ARG A 27 -10.39 -5.89 -29.12
N THR A 28 -9.72 -6.86 -29.74
CA THR A 28 -9.89 -8.27 -29.40
C THR A 28 -8.56 -8.93 -29.04
N TYR A 29 -8.64 -10.06 -28.35
CA TYR A 29 -7.51 -10.96 -28.12
C TYR A 29 -7.54 -12.09 -29.16
N ARG A 30 -6.35 -12.53 -29.61
CA ARG A 30 -6.13 -13.68 -30.51
C ARG A 30 -4.95 -14.50 -29.99
N ALA A 31 -4.68 -15.65 -30.60
CA ALA A 31 -3.49 -16.48 -30.36
C ALA A 31 -2.15 -15.71 -30.33
N THR A 32 -2.01 -14.63 -31.12
CA THR A 32 -0.82 -13.76 -31.20
C THR A 32 -0.84 -12.56 -30.25
N ASN A 33 -2.02 -12.18 -29.72
CA ASN A 33 -2.20 -11.14 -28.72
C ASN A 33 -3.13 -11.71 -27.64
N ARG A 34 -2.57 -12.48 -26.72
CA ARG A 34 -3.31 -13.21 -25.68
C ARG A 34 -3.75 -12.27 -24.54
N PRO A 35 -4.79 -12.63 -23.78
CA PRO A 35 -5.14 -11.91 -22.56
C PRO A 35 -3.95 -11.87 -21.58
N PRO A 36 -3.87 -10.85 -20.69
CA PRO A 36 -2.78 -10.71 -19.72
C PRO A 36 -2.57 -11.91 -18.79
N TYR A 37 -3.64 -12.65 -18.51
CA TYR A 37 -3.64 -13.87 -17.71
C TYR A 37 -4.21 -15.03 -18.52
N ALA A 38 -3.73 -16.24 -18.23
CA ALA A 38 -4.22 -17.45 -18.86
C ALA A 38 -5.69 -17.69 -18.48
N LEU A 39 -6.53 -17.87 -19.50
CA LEU A 39 -7.94 -18.23 -19.36
C LEU A 39 -8.14 -19.71 -19.76
N PRO A 40 -9.05 -20.45 -19.11
CA PRO A 40 -10.03 -19.98 -18.11
C PRO A 40 -9.50 -19.90 -16.66
N ASP A 41 -8.24 -20.25 -16.42
CA ASP A 41 -7.66 -20.38 -15.07
C ASP A 41 -7.85 -19.11 -14.23
N HIS A 42 -7.59 -17.93 -14.80
CA HIS A 42 -7.69 -16.65 -14.11
C HIS A 42 -8.98 -15.88 -14.45
N LYS A 43 -10.10 -16.58 -14.67
CA LYS A 43 -11.40 -15.97 -15.00
C LYS A 43 -11.95 -15.03 -13.92
N ILE A 44 -11.43 -15.14 -12.69
CA ILE A 44 -11.81 -14.33 -11.53
C ILE A 44 -11.02 -13.01 -11.44
N LEU A 45 -10.09 -12.77 -12.38
CA LEU A 45 -9.31 -11.54 -12.44
C LEU A 45 -9.87 -10.59 -13.49
N SER A 46 -10.09 -9.34 -13.09
CA SER A 46 -10.43 -8.22 -13.96
C SER A 46 -9.29 -7.23 -13.98
N THR A 47 -8.70 -6.95 -15.16
CA THR A 47 -7.47 -6.14 -15.23
C THR A 47 -7.46 -5.08 -16.33
N ILE A 48 -6.79 -3.97 -16.03
CA ILE A 48 -6.36 -2.97 -17.00
C ILE A 48 -4.83 -2.98 -16.98
N LYS A 49 -4.23 -3.76 -17.89
CA LYS A 49 -2.78 -3.88 -18.02
C LYS A 49 -2.27 -3.15 -19.26
N SER A 50 -1.36 -2.21 -19.04
CA SER A 50 -0.63 -1.49 -20.08
C SER A 50 0.69 -2.19 -20.42
N LYS A 51 1.33 -1.75 -21.51
CA LYS A 51 2.69 -2.13 -21.86
C LYS A 51 3.52 -0.86 -22.05
N GLU A 52 4.77 -0.86 -21.62
CA GLU A 52 5.72 0.21 -21.86
C GLU A 52 5.88 0.47 -23.36
N TYR A 53 6.08 1.73 -23.74
CA TYR A 53 6.35 2.07 -25.14
C TYR A 53 7.79 1.73 -25.49
N LYS A 54 7.99 0.92 -26.53
CA LYS A 54 9.32 0.40 -26.93
C LYS A 54 10.09 -0.32 -25.81
N GLY A 55 9.39 -0.78 -24.78
CA GLY A 55 9.94 -1.54 -23.66
C GLY A 55 9.13 -2.79 -23.34
N SER A 56 9.50 -3.44 -22.24
CA SER A 56 8.91 -4.70 -21.78
C SER A 56 8.09 -4.57 -20.51
N ARG A 57 8.20 -3.44 -19.79
CA ARG A 57 7.50 -3.23 -18.51
C ARG A 57 6.01 -2.98 -18.69
N ALA A 58 5.26 -3.03 -17.60
CA ALA A 58 3.84 -2.79 -17.53
C ALA A 58 3.45 -1.93 -16.33
N ASN A 59 2.28 -1.30 -16.45
CA ASN A 59 1.50 -0.84 -15.30
C ASN A 59 0.16 -1.56 -15.34
N GLU A 60 -0.38 -1.89 -14.18
CA GLU A 60 -1.56 -2.73 -14.07
C GLU A 60 -2.46 -2.27 -12.91
N LEU A 61 -3.74 -2.07 -13.23
CA LEU A 61 -4.81 -2.14 -12.24
C LEU A 61 -5.40 -3.56 -12.30
N ARG A 62 -5.41 -4.27 -11.18
CA ARG A 62 -5.96 -5.63 -11.06
C ARG A 62 -6.99 -5.69 -9.96
N ILE A 63 -8.12 -6.30 -10.25
CA ILE A 63 -9.20 -6.64 -9.32
C ILE A 63 -9.30 -8.16 -9.32
N ASP A 64 -9.31 -8.74 -8.12
CA ASP A 64 -9.44 -10.18 -7.89
C ASP A 64 -10.74 -10.45 -7.13
N ASP A 65 -11.67 -11.14 -7.80
CA ASP A 65 -13.00 -11.45 -7.29
C ASP A 65 -13.07 -12.86 -6.67
N THR A 66 -11.94 -13.42 -6.22
CA THR A 66 -11.92 -14.69 -5.47
C THR A 66 -12.83 -14.58 -4.25
N THR A 67 -13.81 -15.49 -4.12
CA THR A 67 -14.77 -15.51 -3.01
C THR A 67 -14.08 -15.45 -1.65
N ALA A 68 -14.50 -14.52 -0.79
CA ALA A 68 -13.94 -14.25 0.54
C ALA A 68 -12.44 -13.86 0.56
N GLN A 69 -11.83 -13.62 -0.60
CA GLN A 69 -10.43 -13.28 -0.76
C GLN A 69 -10.25 -12.14 -1.77
N ILE A 70 -11.20 -11.20 -1.78
CA ILE A 70 -11.19 -10.09 -2.74
C ILE A 70 -9.97 -9.19 -2.52
N SER A 71 -9.39 -8.70 -3.61
CA SER A 71 -8.30 -7.74 -3.54
C SER A 71 -8.25 -6.81 -4.73
N ALA A 72 -7.62 -5.66 -4.54
CA ALA A 72 -7.33 -4.71 -5.60
C ALA A 72 -5.86 -4.29 -5.55
N ALA A 73 -5.23 -4.11 -6.70
CA ALA A 73 -3.85 -3.70 -6.79
C ALA A 73 -3.62 -2.70 -7.93
N LEU A 74 -2.86 -1.64 -7.65
CA LEU A 74 -2.25 -0.77 -8.65
C LEU A 74 -0.74 -1.01 -8.62
N MET A 75 -0.20 -1.50 -9.73
CA MET A 75 1.17 -2.01 -9.82
C MET A 75 1.91 -1.38 -10.99
N SER A 76 3.20 -1.11 -10.79
CA SER A 76 4.15 -0.74 -11.84
C SER A 76 5.35 -1.67 -11.75
N ASP A 77 5.82 -2.18 -12.88
CA ASP A 77 7.07 -2.96 -12.91
C ASP A 77 8.29 -2.07 -12.56
N HIS A 78 8.16 -0.74 -12.61
CA HIS A 78 9.22 0.18 -12.25
C HIS A 78 9.45 0.21 -10.73
N GLY A 79 10.63 -0.22 -10.30
CA GLY A 79 10.93 -0.42 -8.87
C GLY A 79 9.99 -1.42 -8.20
N ALA A 80 9.32 -2.25 -9.01
CA ALA A 80 8.16 -3.07 -8.65
C ALA A 80 7.16 -2.32 -7.73
N SER A 81 6.98 -1.02 -7.90
CA SER A 81 6.18 -0.18 -7.00
C SER A 81 4.71 -0.56 -7.05
N ALA A 82 4.04 -0.70 -5.90
CA ALA A 82 2.65 -1.12 -5.86
C ALA A 82 1.88 -0.61 -4.64
N LEU A 83 0.58 -0.39 -4.84
CA LEU A 83 -0.43 -0.29 -3.80
C LEU A 83 -1.32 -1.53 -3.89
N HIS A 84 -1.38 -2.31 -2.80
CA HIS A 84 -2.24 -3.48 -2.68
C HIS A 84 -3.28 -3.27 -1.57
N LEU A 85 -4.51 -3.74 -1.78
CA LEU A 85 -5.64 -3.62 -0.87
C LEU A 85 -6.39 -4.96 -0.74
N GLY A 86 -6.88 -5.27 0.46
CA GLY A 86 -7.67 -6.47 0.75
C GLY A 86 -6.82 -7.69 1.07
N TYR A 87 -7.14 -8.82 0.43
CA TYR A 87 -6.49 -10.11 0.67
C TYR A 87 -5.19 -10.25 -0.16
N LEU A 88 -4.05 -9.94 0.44
CA LEU A 88 -2.80 -9.73 -0.28
C LEU A 88 -2.24 -11.07 -0.78
N THR A 89 -2.29 -11.27 -2.09
CA THR A 89 -1.97 -12.54 -2.75
C THR A 89 -1.33 -12.31 -4.12
N HIS A 90 -0.53 -13.28 -4.56
CA HIS A 90 -0.10 -13.35 -5.95
C HIS A 90 -1.26 -13.79 -6.86
N PRO A 91 -1.23 -13.46 -8.16
CA PRO A 91 -2.19 -14.00 -9.12
C PRO A 91 -2.23 -15.53 -9.07
N ARG A 92 -3.43 -16.08 -8.97
CA ARG A 92 -3.67 -17.52 -8.82
C ARG A 92 -4.99 -17.92 -9.46
N PRO A 93 -5.17 -19.20 -9.87
CA PRO A 93 -6.44 -19.66 -10.46
C PRO A 93 -7.61 -19.71 -9.47
N GLU A 94 -7.31 -20.03 -8.20
CA GLU A 94 -8.30 -20.17 -7.12
C GLU A 94 -7.62 -20.07 -5.75
N GLY A 95 -8.32 -19.52 -4.76
CA GLY A 95 -8.03 -19.67 -3.32
C GLY A 95 -6.57 -19.43 -2.89
N GLY A 96 -6.21 -19.76 -1.66
CA GLY A 96 -4.80 -19.77 -1.23
C GLY A 96 -4.48 -18.81 -0.09
N LYS A 97 -3.29 -19.02 0.49
CA LYS A 97 -2.84 -18.30 1.69
C LYS A 97 -2.34 -16.90 1.32
N PRO A 98 -2.76 -15.85 2.06
CA PRO A 98 -2.31 -14.50 1.81
C PRO A 98 -0.91 -14.31 2.41
N ARG A 99 -0.16 -13.35 1.86
CA ARG A 99 1.06 -12.81 2.47
C ARG A 99 0.76 -11.70 3.49
N GLY A 100 -0.49 -11.28 3.60
CA GLY A 100 -0.96 -10.25 4.52
C GLY A 100 -2.41 -9.86 4.23
N GLU A 101 -3.01 -9.09 5.13
CA GLU A 101 -4.36 -8.56 4.99
C GLU A 101 -4.37 -7.06 5.31
N GLY A 102 -5.23 -6.28 4.64
CA GLY A 102 -5.32 -4.84 4.84
C GLY A 102 -4.83 -4.06 3.63
N PHE A 103 -3.79 -3.24 3.78
CA PHE A 103 -3.16 -2.53 2.67
C PHE A 103 -1.64 -2.63 2.73
N GLU A 104 -1.00 -2.54 1.57
CA GLU A 104 0.44 -2.41 1.46
C GLU A 104 0.78 -1.35 0.40
N LEU A 105 1.63 -0.40 0.78
CA LEU A 105 2.37 0.43 -0.16
C LEU A 105 3.82 -0.03 -0.17
N ARG A 106 4.32 -0.53 -1.30
CA ARG A 106 5.70 -1.01 -1.43
C ARG A 106 6.40 -0.47 -2.66
N THR A 107 7.73 -0.38 -2.58
CA THR A 107 8.63 -0.07 -3.68
C THR A 107 10.04 -0.53 -3.31
N ASP A 108 10.82 -0.98 -4.29
CA ASP A 108 12.26 -1.25 -4.11
C ASP A 108 13.07 0.06 -4.24
N GLU A 109 12.42 1.16 -4.60
CA GLU A 109 12.99 2.49 -4.78
C GLU A 109 12.67 3.39 -3.57
N HIS A 110 12.92 4.69 -3.70
CA HIS A 110 12.66 5.65 -2.64
C HIS A 110 11.15 5.91 -2.46
N GLY A 111 10.67 5.84 -1.21
CA GLY A 111 9.32 6.27 -0.83
C GLY A 111 9.30 7.67 -0.21
N ALA A 112 8.24 8.44 -0.46
CA ALA A 112 8.01 9.72 0.21
C ALA A 112 6.51 9.94 0.48
N VAL A 113 6.16 10.20 1.74
CA VAL A 113 4.81 10.63 2.16
C VAL A 113 4.88 12.11 2.55
N ARG A 114 4.11 12.95 1.87
CA ARG A 114 4.10 14.40 2.11
C ARG A 114 2.67 14.89 2.30
N ALA A 115 2.39 15.45 3.47
CA ALA A 115 1.07 15.98 3.81
C ALA A 115 1.22 17.36 4.47
N ALA A 116 1.05 18.43 3.68
CA ALA A 116 1.27 19.81 4.13
C ALA A 116 0.34 20.27 5.28
N LYS A 117 -0.79 19.59 5.46
CA LYS A 117 -1.77 19.86 6.52
C LYS A 117 -1.63 18.92 7.73
N GLY A 118 -0.58 18.10 7.76
CA GLY A 118 -0.33 17.09 8.78
C GLY A 118 -0.56 15.66 8.28
N LEU A 119 0.05 14.70 8.98
CA LEU A 119 -0.06 13.26 8.73
C LEU A 119 -0.47 12.59 10.04
N LEU A 120 -1.54 11.79 10.02
CA LEU A 120 -1.91 10.90 11.12
C LEU A 120 -1.51 9.47 10.74
N LEU A 121 -0.58 8.90 11.49
CA LEU A 121 -0.26 7.47 11.47
C LEU A 121 -0.69 6.92 12.82
N SER A 122 -1.54 5.89 12.80
CA SER A 122 -2.15 5.38 14.01
C SER A 122 -2.44 3.90 13.86
N THR A 123 -2.32 3.18 14.97
CA THR A 123 -2.73 1.78 15.16
C THR A 123 -4.05 1.69 15.94
N GLU A 124 -4.68 2.83 16.25
CA GLU A 124 -5.97 2.89 16.93
C GLU A 124 -7.08 2.30 16.05
N GLU A 125 -7.96 1.52 16.68
CA GLU A 125 -9.06 0.90 15.96
C GLU A 125 -10.09 1.95 15.51
N GLN A 126 -10.35 2.01 14.20
CA GLN A 126 -11.46 2.76 13.63
C GLN A 126 -12.21 1.92 12.59
N LEU A 127 -13.04 0.99 13.07
CA LEU A 127 -13.78 0.09 12.19
C LEU A 127 -14.78 0.84 11.29
N ARG A 128 -14.90 0.35 10.05
CA ARG A 128 -15.90 0.81 9.06
C ARG A 128 -15.82 2.32 8.75
N ALA A 129 -14.68 2.96 8.99
CA ALA A 129 -14.51 4.40 8.84
C ALA A 129 -15.63 5.21 9.54
N GLY A 130 -16.02 4.78 10.76
CA GLY A 130 -17.17 5.33 11.49
C GLY A 130 -17.01 6.78 11.97
N ALA A 131 -15.78 7.32 11.96
CA ALA A 131 -15.46 8.69 12.33
C ALA A 131 -14.66 9.40 11.23
N GLY A 132 -14.26 10.65 11.48
CA GLY A 132 -13.48 11.43 10.53
C GLY A 132 -12.12 10.79 10.24
N HIS A 133 -11.58 10.97 9.03
CA HIS A 133 -10.29 10.39 8.64
C HIS A 133 -9.07 10.93 9.44
N LEU A 134 -9.23 12.02 10.18
CA LEU A 134 -8.24 12.56 11.13
C LEU A 134 -8.78 12.56 12.57
N ASP A 135 -9.76 11.72 12.87
CA ASP A 135 -10.18 11.52 14.26
C ASP A 135 -8.97 11.03 15.06
N ARG A 136 -8.76 11.69 16.19
CA ARG A 136 -7.56 11.55 17.02
C ARG A 136 -7.88 11.77 18.48
N GLY A 137 -9.12 11.46 18.89
CA GLY A 137 -9.57 11.68 20.26
C GLY A 137 -8.66 10.98 21.29
N VAL A 138 -8.32 9.72 21.03
CA VAL A 138 -7.40 8.94 21.88
C VAL A 138 -6.01 9.58 21.93
N VAL A 139 -5.45 9.95 20.78
CA VAL A 139 -4.13 10.61 20.70
C VAL A 139 -4.12 11.92 21.49
N VAL A 140 -5.18 12.74 21.37
CA VAL A 140 -5.30 13.99 22.13
C VAL A 140 -5.33 13.72 23.63
N GLN A 141 -6.12 12.75 24.08
CA GLN A 141 -6.21 12.39 25.51
C GLN A 141 -4.87 11.90 26.07
N VAL A 142 -4.13 11.07 25.33
CA VAL A 142 -2.81 10.59 25.73
C VAL A 142 -1.82 11.75 25.85
N LEU A 143 -1.85 12.69 24.89
CA LEU A 143 -0.98 13.88 24.92
C LEU A 143 -1.36 14.86 26.04
N GLU A 144 -2.64 15.05 26.32
CA GLU A 144 -3.13 15.85 27.45
C GLU A 144 -2.69 15.24 28.78
N ALA A 145 -2.84 13.92 28.96
CA ALA A 145 -2.36 13.22 30.16
C ALA A 145 -0.85 13.32 30.32
N ALA A 146 -0.08 13.17 29.23
CA ALA A 146 1.37 13.35 29.26
C ALA A 146 1.76 14.80 29.65
N LEU A 147 1.01 15.79 29.16
CA LEU A 147 1.21 17.20 29.51
C LEU A 147 0.83 17.49 30.96
N GLU A 148 -0.18 16.83 31.52
CA GLU A 148 -0.58 16.94 32.93
C GLU A 148 0.41 16.27 33.89
N LEU A 149 1.20 15.30 33.43
CA LEU A 149 2.32 14.75 34.19
C LEU A 149 3.54 15.68 34.18
N ALA A 150 3.71 16.50 33.14
CA ALA A 150 4.80 17.45 32.99
C ALA A 150 4.84 18.68 33.97
N PRO A 151 3.76 19.22 34.58
CA PRO A 151 3.79 20.47 35.33
C PRO A 151 4.42 20.33 36.74
N GLY A 152 4.94 19.17 37.10
CA GLY A 152 5.90 19.04 38.20
C GLY A 152 7.28 19.63 37.88
N ALA A 153 7.56 19.97 36.61
CA ALA A 153 8.85 20.43 36.11
C ALA A 153 9.16 21.93 36.37
N GLY A 154 8.74 22.47 37.51
CA GLY A 154 9.27 23.75 38.03
C GLY A 154 10.76 23.69 38.37
N HIS A 155 11.31 22.48 38.48
CA HIS A 155 12.72 22.16 38.32
C HIS A 155 12.77 20.89 37.48
N LEU A 156 13.52 20.88 36.37
CA LEU A 156 13.71 19.66 35.57
C LEU A 156 14.45 18.62 36.41
N ASP A 157 13.71 17.75 37.11
CA ASP A 157 14.25 16.50 37.59
C ASP A 157 14.50 15.61 36.37
N ARG A 158 15.75 15.17 36.20
CA ARG A 158 16.20 14.31 35.10
C ARG A 158 15.26 13.10 34.93
N GLY A 159 14.66 12.62 36.03
CA GLY A 159 13.71 11.51 36.03
C GLY A 159 12.48 11.71 35.15
N VAL A 160 11.87 12.90 35.13
CA VAL A 160 10.64 13.14 34.35
C VAL A 160 10.93 13.19 32.85
N VAL A 161 12.05 13.81 32.46
CA VAL A 161 12.50 13.82 31.06
C VAL A 161 12.83 12.40 30.59
N VAL A 162 13.49 11.61 31.45
CA VAL A 162 13.78 10.21 31.17
C VAL A 162 12.50 9.40 31.00
N GLN A 163 11.48 9.58 31.86
CA GLN A 163 10.20 8.87 31.73
C GLN A 163 9.45 9.19 30.43
N VAL A 164 9.44 10.46 30.00
CA VAL A 164 8.81 10.83 28.72
C VAL A 164 9.57 10.22 27.54
N LEU A 165 10.89 10.21 27.60
CA LEU A 165 11.73 9.57 26.58
C LEU A 165 11.57 8.04 26.59
N GLU A 166 11.44 7.42 27.76
CA GLU A 166 11.17 5.97 27.92
C GLU A 166 9.81 5.61 27.35
N ALA A 167 8.76 6.39 27.63
CA ALA A 167 7.44 6.15 27.06
C ALA A 167 7.42 6.30 25.52
N ALA A 168 8.15 7.28 24.98
CA ALA A 168 8.32 7.43 23.54
C ALA A 168 9.13 6.28 22.93
N LEU A 169 10.15 5.77 23.64
CA LEU A 169 10.95 4.62 23.23
C LEU A 169 10.14 3.32 23.28
N GLU A 170 9.28 3.17 24.28
CA GLU A 170 8.40 2.02 24.45
C GLU A 170 7.32 1.99 23.37
N LEU A 171 6.71 3.14 23.04
CA LEU A 171 5.83 3.27 21.88
C LEU A 171 6.54 2.90 20.57
N ALA A 172 7.78 3.36 20.37
CA ALA A 172 8.57 3.01 19.20
C ALA A 172 8.92 1.51 19.16
N ARG A 173 9.14 0.88 20.33
CA ARG A 173 9.39 -0.55 20.44
C ARG A 173 8.12 -1.36 20.15
N GLU A 174 6.98 -1.00 20.72
CA GLU A 174 5.69 -1.66 20.47
C GLU A 174 5.30 -1.60 18.99
N LEU A 175 5.54 -0.46 18.32
CA LEU A 175 5.37 -0.35 16.87
C LEU A 175 6.32 -1.26 16.08
N GLY A 176 7.55 -1.46 16.57
CA GLY A 176 8.53 -2.38 15.99
C GLY A 176 8.20 -3.86 16.24
N ASP A 177 7.74 -4.20 17.44
CA ASP A 177 7.35 -5.55 17.84
C ASP A 177 6.08 -5.99 17.11
N TYR A 178 5.09 -5.09 16.97
CA TYR A 178 3.92 -5.30 16.10
C TYR A 178 4.33 -5.59 14.66
N ALA A 179 5.31 -4.85 14.11
CA ALA A 179 5.84 -5.12 12.78
C ALA A 179 6.51 -6.51 12.69
N GLY A 180 7.21 -6.96 13.73
CA GLY A 180 7.84 -8.29 13.80
C GLY A 180 6.83 -9.44 13.94
N GLU A 181 5.78 -9.27 14.74
CA GLU A 181 4.72 -10.27 14.93
C GLU A 181 3.82 -10.45 13.70
N HIS A 182 3.77 -9.44 12.82
CA HIS A 182 2.95 -9.42 11.60
C HIS A 182 3.74 -9.51 10.29
N GLN A 183 4.86 -10.27 10.28
CA GLN A 183 5.67 -10.63 9.10
C GLN A 183 6.52 -9.50 8.47
N GLY A 184 6.85 -8.44 9.22
CA GLY A 184 7.96 -7.55 8.89
C GLY A 184 9.33 -8.20 9.17
N VAL A 185 10.37 -7.78 8.46
CA VAL A 185 11.75 -8.17 8.78
C VAL A 185 12.05 -7.68 10.21
N GLY A 186 12.55 -8.58 11.07
CA GLY A 186 12.88 -8.27 12.46
C GLY A 186 13.79 -7.05 12.56
N HIS A 187 13.44 -6.14 13.46
CA HIS A 187 14.11 -4.86 13.65
C HIS A 187 15.61 -5.04 13.95
N ASP A 188 16.48 -4.33 13.22
CA ASP A 188 17.91 -4.24 13.55
C ASP A 188 18.07 -3.32 14.76
N ALA A 189 18.21 -3.91 15.95
CA ALA A 189 18.32 -3.21 17.21
C ALA A 189 19.70 -2.57 17.45
N ALA A 190 20.70 -2.83 16.58
CA ALA A 190 22.07 -2.36 16.79
C ALA A 190 22.19 -0.82 16.88
N PRO A 191 21.53 -0.02 16.01
CA PRO A 191 21.61 1.45 16.10
C PRO A 191 20.95 2.03 17.37
N GLN A 192 19.92 1.37 17.89
CA GLN A 192 19.25 1.77 19.13
C GLN A 192 20.05 1.41 20.38
N GLN A 193 20.75 0.26 20.36
CA GLN A 193 21.73 -0.06 21.40
C GLN A 193 22.85 0.98 21.44
N THR A 194 23.39 1.39 20.29
CA THR A 194 24.41 2.45 20.22
C THR A 194 23.91 3.79 20.78
N LEU A 195 22.63 4.13 20.53
CA LEU A 195 22.02 5.35 21.08
C LEU A 195 21.78 5.24 22.59
N GLN A 196 21.32 4.09 23.08
CA GLN A 196 21.15 3.83 24.51
C GLN A 196 22.47 3.88 25.28
N GLU A 197 23.55 3.32 24.70
CA GLU A 197 24.90 3.38 25.28
C GLU A 197 25.42 4.83 25.33
N ALA A 198 25.27 5.58 24.23
CA ALA A 198 25.70 6.99 24.17
C ALA A 198 24.95 7.91 25.15
N VAL A 199 23.68 7.60 25.47
CA VAL A 199 22.89 8.35 26.46
C VAL A 199 23.25 7.97 27.90
N ARG A 200 23.73 6.74 28.13
CA ARG A 200 24.14 6.26 29.45
C ARG A 200 25.50 6.81 29.91
N ASP A 201 26.35 7.16 28.95
CA ASP A 201 27.69 7.71 29.17
C ASP A 201 27.72 9.26 29.29
N LEU A 202 26.55 9.91 29.35
CA LEU A 202 26.34 11.33 29.69
C LEU A 202 25.89 11.52 31.15
#